data_AF-A0AAX3W026-F1
#
_entry.id   AF-A0AAX3W026-F1
#
_cell.length_a   1.000
_cell.length_b   1.000
_cell.length_c   1.000
_cell.angle_alpha   90.00
_cell.angle_beta   90.00
_cell.angle_gamma   90.00
#
_symmetry.space_group_name_H-M   'P 1'
#
loop_
_entity.id
_entity.type
_entity.pdbx_description
1 polymer ?
#
loop_
_entity_poly.entity_id
_entity_poly.type
_entity_poly.pdbx_seq_one_letter_code
_entity_poly.pdbx_strand_id
1 'polypeptide(L)'
;MIVSLFPVNAIWVNSYAWRTHNLSKPTSPIASRILAEDVTVAKLKSILAGKNTSLALVSDEAGTLLSSDLMKDNALFNSLWSGQTIRVDRANATEVHIEGARLTLSMQIQPDIYKAFRVKNGDAMRSSGLDARILLCEPESEIGYRREDRDDNPLLEDDAKLGRFSSRVDTLLKEGIENRLQGKSRHCLALTDRAKKLWLDKFNDIEYEQRDGEYLEHYRDFGSKFMEQASRIAAVLHVFEHDDYSSVLVDYDTMKTAIQLAEIYLHQAMIIFRAPEAREYLDMTHVNKLLEWIIQNWKGTLILKSEIRRSGPHCVRNLDKLEDALEVLIARGDVICYKKKQSIYICLSWRKYPRYARRSTLNTPDGTHINKLSEYFGRYDSRIASIRKSSGPVIDILGF
;
A
#
# COMPACT_ATOMS: atom_id res chain seq x y z
N MET A 1 68.62 21.11 -46.53
CA MET A 1 68.18 19.92 -45.77
C MET A 1 66.66 19.85 -45.91
N ILE A 2 66.18 18.97 -46.77
CA ILE A 2 64.76 18.82 -47.09
C ILE A 2 64.12 18.01 -45.96
N VAL A 3 63.12 18.56 -45.28
CA VAL A 3 62.24 17.80 -44.38
C VAL A 3 60.86 17.78 -45.03
N SER A 4 60.52 16.61 -45.55
CA SER A 4 59.24 16.30 -46.20
C SER A 4 58.09 16.31 -45.19
N LEU A 5 57.06 17.12 -45.45
CA LEU A 5 55.74 16.95 -44.84
C LEU A 5 54.95 15.94 -45.69
N PHE A 6 54.77 14.72 -45.19
CA PHE A 6 53.78 13.80 -45.73
C PHE A 6 52.38 14.28 -45.33
N PRO A 7 51.39 14.31 -46.25
CA PRO A 7 50.01 14.55 -45.85
C PRO A 7 49.45 13.29 -45.18
N VAL A 8 48.76 13.51 -44.06
CA VAL A 8 47.91 12.51 -43.41
C VAL A 8 46.87 12.07 -44.43
N ASN A 9 46.91 10.80 -44.82
CA ASN A 9 45.87 10.16 -45.63
C ASN A 9 44.55 10.25 -44.85
N ALA A 10 43.73 11.25 -45.17
CA ALA A 10 42.33 11.27 -44.80
C ALA A 10 41.67 10.06 -45.46
N ILE A 11 41.37 9.05 -44.65
CA ILE A 11 40.51 7.94 -45.05
C ILE A 11 39.14 8.59 -45.33
N TRP A 12 38.88 8.86 -46.60
CA TRP A 12 37.54 9.19 -47.08
C TRP A 12 36.70 7.94 -46.91
N VAL A 13 36.14 7.75 -45.71
CA VAL A 13 35.01 6.84 -45.52
C VAL A 13 33.97 7.32 -46.51
N ASN A 14 33.69 6.47 -47.51
CA ASN A 14 32.80 6.78 -48.61
C ASN A 14 31.47 7.28 -48.04
N SER A 15 31.28 8.61 -48.05
CA SER A 15 30.17 9.27 -47.37
C SER A 15 28.82 8.79 -47.89
N TYR A 16 28.81 8.29 -49.13
CA TYR A 16 27.69 7.62 -49.74
C TYR A 16 27.38 6.27 -49.07
N ALA A 17 28.38 5.41 -48.85
CA ALA A 17 28.22 4.12 -48.19
C ALA A 17 27.71 4.26 -46.75
N TRP A 18 28.20 5.27 -46.01
CA TRP A 18 27.72 5.59 -44.67
C TRP A 18 26.28 6.12 -44.67
N ARG A 19 25.93 7.00 -45.62
CA ARG A 19 24.55 7.48 -45.79
C ARG A 19 23.60 6.35 -46.17
N THR A 20 23.98 5.47 -47.10
CA THR A 20 23.17 4.30 -47.48
C THR A 20 23.00 3.33 -46.32
N HIS A 21 24.04 3.11 -45.52
CA HIS A 21 23.97 2.26 -44.31
C HIS A 21 23.04 2.85 -43.24
N ASN A 22 23.04 4.17 -43.05
CA ASN A 22 22.11 4.82 -42.12
C ASN A 22 20.66 4.82 -42.63
N LEU A 23 20.45 4.87 -43.95
CA LEU A 23 19.12 4.75 -44.56
C LEU A 23 18.56 3.32 -44.45
N SER A 24 19.43 2.31 -44.44
CA SER A 24 19.08 0.90 -44.20
C SER A 24 19.28 0.45 -42.76
N LYS A 25 19.32 1.41 -41.81
CA LYS A 25 19.39 1.09 -40.38
C LYS A 25 18.20 0.22 -40.01
N PRO A 26 18.43 -1.00 -39.49
CA PRO A 26 17.33 -1.88 -39.11
C PRO A 26 16.48 -1.20 -38.03
N THR A 27 15.16 -1.40 -38.12
CA THR A 27 14.23 -0.95 -37.09
C THR A 27 14.67 -1.60 -35.78
N SER A 28 15.00 -0.79 -34.77
CA SER A 28 15.45 -1.34 -33.49
C SER A 28 14.39 -2.29 -32.95
N PRO A 29 14.77 -3.50 -32.49
CA PRO A 29 13.80 -4.44 -31.96
C PRO A 29 13.05 -3.78 -30.80
N ILE A 30 11.76 -4.04 -30.73
CA ILE A 30 10.94 -3.57 -29.61
C ILE A 30 11.36 -4.40 -28.39
N ALA A 31 12.28 -3.87 -27.59
CA ALA A 31 12.61 -4.45 -26.31
C ALA A 31 11.35 -4.38 -25.42
N SER A 32 10.74 -5.52 -25.17
CA SER A 32 9.60 -5.64 -24.26
C SER A 32 10.13 -5.57 -22.83
N ARG A 33 10.31 -4.33 -22.35
CA ARG A 33 10.79 -4.05 -20.98
C ARG A 33 9.58 -3.80 -20.09
N ILE A 34 9.40 -4.65 -19.08
CA ILE A 34 8.33 -4.54 -18.09
C ILE A 34 8.84 -3.83 -16.82
N LEU A 35 10.10 -4.07 -16.44
CA LEU A 35 10.71 -3.50 -15.24
C LEU A 35 11.73 -2.42 -15.60
N ALA A 36 11.70 -1.30 -14.88
CA ALA A 36 12.73 -0.28 -14.91
C ALA A 36 13.10 0.15 -13.48
N GLU A 37 14.37 0.48 -13.26
CA GLU A 37 14.91 0.81 -11.93
C GLU A 37 15.42 2.25 -11.95
N ASP A 38 16.33 2.57 -12.88
CA ASP A 38 16.83 3.92 -13.12
C ASP A 38 16.44 4.39 -14.54
N VAL A 39 15.58 5.41 -14.60
CA VAL A 39 15.11 5.98 -15.86
C VAL A 39 14.87 7.49 -15.72
N THR A 40 15.32 8.26 -16.70
CA THR A 40 15.01 9.69 -16.77
C THR A 40 13.57 9.91 -17.23
N VAL A 41 12.98 11.07 -16.90
CA VAL A 41 11.63 11.48 -17.38
C VAL A 41 11.50 11.33 -18.90
N ALA A 42 12.51 11.79 -19.63
CA ALA A 42 12.52 11.74 -21.09
C ALA A 42 12.52 10.30 -21.61
N LYS A 43 13.29 9.41 -20.99
CA LYS A 43 13.35 7.99 -21.38
C LYS A 43 12.08 7.25 -20.98
N LEU A 44 11.50 7.55 -19.81
CA LEU A 44 10.21 7.01 -19.38
C LEU A 44 9.10 7.37 -20.37
N LYS A 45 8.96 8.65 -20.71
CA LYS A 45 7.98 9.13 -21.71
C LYS A 45 8.20 8.45 -23.07
N SER A 46 9.45 8.27 -23.50
CA SER A 46 9.80 7.54 -24.73
C SER A 46 9.39 6.07 -24.71
N ILE A 47 9.53 5.36 -23.57
CA ILE A 47 9.14 3.95 -23.44
C ILE A 47 7.61 3.85 -23.50
N LEU A 48 6.91 4.70 -22.74
CA LEU A 48 5.45 4.68 -22.63
C LEU A 48 4.74 5.13 -23.91
N ALA A 49 5.36 6.01 -24.71
CA ALA A 49 4.88 6.41 -26.03
C ALA A 49 4.98 5.30 -27.08
N GLY A 50 5.83 4.29 -26.85
CA GLY A 50 5.97 3.16 -27.75
C GLY A 50 4.85 2.14 -27.59
N LYS A 51 5.08 0.91 -28.05
CA LYS A 51 4.13 -0.21 -27.84
C LYS A 51 4.13 -0.73 -26.39
N ASN A 52 4.99 -0.22 -25.52
CA ASN A 52 5.10 -0.61 -24.11
C ASN A 52 4.25 0.32 -23.23
N THR A 53 2.93 0.18 -23.30
CA THR A 53 1.97 0.97 -22.51
C THR A 53 1.82 0.47 -21.07
N SER A 54 2.68 -0.43 -20.60
CA SER A 54 2.68 -0.92 -19.22
C SER A 54 4.12 -1.13 -18.75
N LEU A 55 4.51 -0.41 -17.71
CA LEU A 55 5.86 -0.45 -17.14
C LEU A 55 5.74 -0.43 -15.60
N ALA A 56 6.65 -1.09 -14.92
CA ALA A 56 6.82 -1.00 -13.47
C ALA A 56 8.18 -0.37 -13.15
N LEU A 57 8.16 0.69 -12.35
CA LEU A 57 9.32 1.23 -11.67
C LEU A 57 9.45 0.52 -10.34
N VAL A 58 10.44 -0.36 -10.25
CA VAL A 58 10.70 -1.18 -9.07
C VAL A 58 12.06 -0.80 -8.50
N SER A 59 12.15 -0.59 -7.20
CA SER A 59 13.40 -0.29 -6.53
C SER A 59 13.36 -0.80 -5.09
N ASP A 60 14.33 -1.63 -4.71
CA ASP A 60 14.58 -2.08 -3.34
C ASP A 60 15.37 -1.04 -2.52
N GLU A 61 16.05 -0.11 -3.20
CA GLU A 61 16.74 1.05 -2.60
C GLU A 61 16.27 2.38 -3.22
N ALA A 62 15.01 2.74 -2.98
CA ALA A 62 14.38 3.87 -3.66
C ALA A 62 14.89 5.26 -3.25
N GLY A 63 15.90 5.37 -2.38
CA GLY A 63 16.48 6.65 -1.97
C GLY A 63 17.06 7.46 -3.13
N THR A 64 17.69 6.78 -4.09
CA THR A 64 18.24 7.40 -5.31
C THR A 64 17.12 7.83 -6.25
N LEU A 65 16.11 6.97 -6.46
CA LEU A 65 14.94 7.25 -7.28
C LEU A 65 14.14 8.44 -6.74
N LEU A 66 13.91 8.52 -5.44
CA LEU A 66 13.23 9.64 -4.78
C LEU A 66 14.02 10.95 -4.87
N SER A 67 15.34 10.87 -4.88
CA SER A 67 16.21 12.04 -5.06
C SER A 67 16.32 12.51 -6.51
N SER A 68 15.85 11.71 -7.47
CA SER A 68 15.97 12.00 -8.90
C SER A 68 15.00 13.08 -9.38
N ASP A 69 15.32 13.70 -10.51
CA ASP A 69 14.42 14.65 -11.18
C ASP A 69 13.12 14.00 -11.66
N LEU A 70 13.09 12.67 -11.80
CA LEU A 70 11.87 11.95 -12.17
C LEU A 70 10.76 12.18 -11.14
N MET A 71 11.08 12.02 -9.85
CA MET A 71 10.11 12.15 -8.77
C MET A 71 9.68 13.60 -8.49
N LYS A 72 10.24 14.59 -9.20
CA LYS A 72 9.77 15.98 -9.15
C LYS A 72 8.59 16.24 -10.11
N ASP A 73 8.40 15.41 -11.13
CA ASP A 73 7.30 15.53 -12.10
C ASP A 73 6.02 14.86 -11.53
N ASN A 74 5.47 15.41 -10.45
CA ASN A 74 4.28 14.85 -9.78
C ASN A 74 3.07 14.77 -10.72
N ALA A 75 2.95 15.73 -11.65
CA ALA A 75 1.87 15.79 -12.62
C ALA A 75 1.89 14.59 -13.58
N LEU A 76 3.08 14.16 -14.02
CA LEU A 76 3.24 12.95 -14.82
C LEU A 76 2.70 11.72 -14.10
N PHE A 77 3.09 11.50 -12.84
CA PHE A 77 2.63 10.35 -12.05
C PHE A 77 1.13 10.39 -11.82
N ASN A 78 0.57 11.55 -11.48
CA ASN A 78 -0.87 11.73 -11.32
C ASN A 78 -1.63 11.42 -12.61
N SER A 79 -1.11 11.85 -13.76
CA SER A 79 -1.71 11.58 -15.08
C SER A 79 -1.68 10.09 -15.40
N LEU A 80 -0.54 9.42 -15.15
CA LEU A 80 -0.38 7.98 -15.37
C LEU A 80 -1.27 7.15 -14.43
N TRP A 81 -1.39 7.55 -13.17
CA TRP A 81 -2.27 6.90 -12.20
C TRP A 81 -3.74 7.03 -12.60
N SER A 82 -4.15 8.21 -13.05
CA SER A 82 -5.52 8.50 -13.54
C SER A 82 -5.77 7.93 -14.94
N GLY A 83 -4.72 7.47 -15.63
CA GLY A 83 -4.78 6.93 -16.97
C GLY A 83 -5.06 7.96 -18.07
N GLN A 84 -4.76 9.24 -17.82
CA GLN A 84 -4.94 10.34 -18.76
C GLN A 84 -3.95 10.26 -19.92
N THR A 85 -4.35 10.80 -21.08
CA THR A 85 -3.46 11.00 -22.21
C THR A 85 -2.45 12.10 -21.90
N ILE A 86 -1.16 11.80 -22.07
CA ILE A 86 -0.09 12.77 -21.86
C ILE A 86 0.40 13.24 -23.23
N ARG A 87 0.37 14.57 -23.44
CA ARG A 87 0.94 15.21 -24.63
C ARG A 87 2.38 15.62 -24.35
N VAL A 88 3.28 15.29 -25.27
CA VAL A 88 4.69 15.65 -25.18
C VAL A 88 5.07 16.47 -26.40
N ASP A 89 5.09 17.79 -26.21
CA ASP A 89 5.55 18.75 -27.20
C ASP A 89 7.02 19.10 -26.96
N ARG A 90 7.84 19.00 -28.01
CA ARG A 90 9.24 19.45 -27.97
C ARG A 90 9.51 20.31 -29.20
N ALA A 91 10.22 21.43 -29.01
CA ALA A 91 10.47 22.43 -30.05
C ALA A 91 11.03 21.89 -31.38
N ASN A 92 11.76 20.76 -31.34
CA ASN A 92 12.42 20.16 -32.51
C ASN A 92 12.01 18.69 -32.75
N ALA A 93 10.82 18.25 -32.30
CA ALA A 93 10.34 16.90 -32.56
C ALA A 93 8.84 16.88 -32.89
N THR A 94 8.40 15.82 -33.56
CA THR A 94 6.98 15.54 -33.77
C THR A 94 6.26 15.38 -32.44
N GLU A 95 5.04 15.93 -32.34
CA GLU A 95 4.15 15.73 -31.20
C GLU A 95 3.98 14.23 -30.91
N VAL A 96 4.09 13.85 -29.64
CA VAL A 96 3.93 12.47 -29.20
C VAL A 96 2.82 12.39 -28.17
N HIS A 97 1.83 11.57 -28.45
CA HIS A 97 0.75 11.23 -27.52
C HIS A 97 1.05 9.92 -26.81
N ILE A 98 1.06 9.95 -25.49
CA ILE A 98 1.13 8.75 -24.65
C ILE A 98 -0.29 8.42 -24.22
N GLU A 99 -0.88 7.41 -24.88
CA GLU A 99 -2.24 6.97 -24.63
C GLU A 99 -2.27 5.59 -23.99
N GLY A 100 -3.19 5.39 -23.04
CA GLY A 100 -3.38 4.09 -22.41
C GLY A 100 -2.18 3.57 -21.62
N ALA A 101 -1.18 4.41 -21.31
CA ALA A 101 -0.03 4.04 -20.52
C ALA A 101 -0.41 3.77 -19.05
N ARG A 102 0.20 2.76 -18.44
CA ARG A 102 0.09 2.44 -17.01
C ARG A 102 1.46 2.24 -16.42
N LEU A 103 1.66 2.87 -15.27
CA LEU A 103 2.90 2.82 -14.53
C LEU A 103 2.63 2.24 -13.15
N THR A 104 3.28 1.14 -12.83
CA THR A 104 3.37 0.65 -11.46
C THR A 104 4.58 1.28 -10.79
N LEU A 105 4.44 1.69 -9.54
CA LEU A 105 5.54 2.14 -8.70
C LEU A 105 5.62 1.21 -7.50
N SER A 106 6.75 0.53 -7.31
CA SER A 106 6.99 -0.37 -6.19
C SER A 106 8.35 -0.06 -5.59
N MET A 107 8.36 0.56 -4.42
CA MET A 107 9.56 1.11 -3.82
C MET A 107 9.71 0.63 -2.39
N GLN A 108 10.91 0.16 -2.04
CA GLN A 108 11.33 -0.04 -0.67
C GLN A 108 12.32 1.06 -0.31
N ILE A 109 12.19 1.60 0.89
CA ILE A 109 13.04 2.69 1.37
C ILE A 109 13.24 2.58 2.87
N GLN A 110 14.46 2.88 3.31
CA GLN A 110 14.76 3.00 4.73
C GLN A 110 14.01 4.19 5.35
N PRO A 111 13.42 4.04 6.56
CA PRO A 111 12.61 5.10 7.17
C PRO A 111 13.32 6.45 7.26
N ASP A 112 14.60 6.49 7.61
CA ASP A 112 15.33 7.74 7.79
C ASP A 112 15.62 8.47 6.46
N ILE A 113 15.87 7.72 5.39
CA ILE A 113 16.01 8.28 4.05
C ILE A 113 14.66 8.87 3.60
N TYR A 114 13.55 8.17 3.86
CA TYR A 114 12.22 8.66 3.51
C TYR A 114 11.86 9.94 4.31
N LYS A 115 12.17 9.97 5.61
CA LYS A 115 11.98 11.17 6.45
C LYS A 115 12.76 12.36 5.90
N ALA A 116 14.04 12.19 5.55
CA ALA A 116 14.85 13.26 4.98
C ALA A 116 14.30 13.75 3.64
N PHE A 117 13.86 12.83 2.78
CA PHE A 117 13.19 13.15 1.52
C PHE A 117 11.91 13.97 1.74
N ARG A 118 11.10 13.58 2.72
CA ARG A 118 9.82 14.23 3.07
C ARG A 118 10.00 15.65 3.60
N VAL A 119 11.05 15.91 4.39
CA VAL A 119 11.38 17.28 4.84
C VAL A 119 11.61 18.22 3.65
N LYS A 120 12.19 17.70 2.56
CA LYS A 120 12.53 18.51 1.38
C LYS A 120 11.40 18.62 0.35
N ASN A 121 10.64 17.54 0.13
CA ASN A 121 9.72 17.43 -1.01
C ASN A 121 8.26 17.09 -0.62
N GLY A 122 8.00 16.81 0.66
CA GLY A 122 6.71 16.28 1.12
C GLY A 122 5.53 17.20 0.87
N ASP A 123 5.69 18.50 1.12
CA ASP A 123 4.60 19.47 0.93
C ASP A 123 4.16 19.57 -0.54
N ALA A 124 5.13 19.53 -1.47
CA ALA A 124 4.86 19.55 -2.90
C ALA A 124 4.15 18.26 -3.37
N MET A 125 4.59 17.09 -2.88
CA MET A 125 3.94 15.81 -3.20
C MET A 125 2.51 15.75 -2.67
N ARG A 126 2.30 16.15 -1.42
CA ARG A 126 0.98 16.16 -0.79
C ARG A 126 0.04 17.15 -1.48
N SER A 127 0.49 18.38 -1.72
CA SER A 127 -0.32 19.42 -2.37
C SER A 127 -0.68 19.06 -3.81
N SER A 128 0.19 18.32 -4.52
CA SER A 128 -0.12 17.78 -5.84
C SER A 128 -1.08 16.58 -5.81
N GLY A 129 -1.32 16.00 -4.62
CA GLY A 129 -2.12 14.81 -4.39
C GLY A 129 -1.44 13.50 -4.79
N LEU A 130 -0.13 13.49 -5.04
CA LEU A 130 0.59 12.27 -5.40
C LEU A 130 0.65 11.29 -4.20
N ASP A 131 0.86 11.80 -2.99
CA ASP A 131 0.93 10.98 -1.77
C ASP A 131 -0.34 10.14 -1.56
N ALA A 132 -1.53 10.74 -1.76
CA ALA A 132 -2.81 10.05 -1.63
C ALA A 132 -3.05 8.94 -2.70
N ARG A 133 -2.24 8.93 -3.76
CA ARG A 133 -2.30 7.92 -4.85
C ARG A 133 -1.32 6.77 -4.65
N ILE A 134 -0.41 6.87 -3.68
CA ILE A 134 0.56 5.84 -3.34
C ILE A 134 0.08 5.08 -2.10
N LEU A 135 0.09 3.75 -2.16
CA LEU A 135 -0.17 2.90 -0.99
C LEU A 135 1.11 2.85 -0.14
N LEU A 136 1.10 3.54 1.00
CA LEU A 136 2.25 3.67 1.89
C LEU A 136 2.06 2.78 3.13
N CYS A 137 3.10 2.06 3.52
CA CYS A 137 3.13 1.30 4.76
C CYS A 137 4.51 1.33 5.42
N GLU A 138 4.51 1.42 6.76
CA GLU A 138 5.70 1.29 7.61
C GLU A 138 5.43 0.14 8.59
N PRO A 139 5.62 -1.12 8.18
CA PRO A 139 5.36 -2.26 9.05
C PRO A 139 6.30 -2.27 10.27
N GLU A 140 5.88 -2.94 11.34
CA GLU A 140 6.72 -3.13 12.52
C GLU A 140 8.01 -3.88 12.16
N SER A 141 9.11 -3.48 12.78
CA SER A 141 10.40 -4.13 12.54
C SER A 141 10.45 -5.49 13.22
N GLU A 142 10.61 -6.54 12.42
CA GLU A 142 10.86 -7.90 12.91
C GLU A 142 12.35 -8.15 13.26
N ILE A 143 13.22 -7.12 13.18
CA ILE A 143 14.64 -7.26 13.56
C ILE A 143 14.73 -7.73 15.03
N GLY A 144 15.40 -8.85 15.25
CA GLY A 144 15.52 -9.48 16.58
C GLY A 144 14.39 -10.45 16.94
N TYR A 145 13.32 -10.52 16.13
CA TYR A 145 12.17 -11.42 16.34
C TYR A 145 12.03 -12.50 15.26
N ARG A 146 12.73 -12.36 14.12
CA ARG A 146 12.76 -13.37 13.05
C ARG A 146 13.26 -14.71 13.61
N ARG A 147 12.46 -15.74 13.40
CA ARG A 147 12.85 -17.14 13.67
C ARG A 147 12.79 -17.87 12.34
N GLU A 148 13.88 -18.52 11.98
CA GLU A 148 13.84 -19.54 10.94
C GLU A 148 13.20 -20.78 11.56
N ASP A 149 12.19 -21.32 10.88
CA ASP A 149 11.71 -22.66 11.21
C ASP A 149 12.85 -23.65 10.95
N ARG A 150 13.14 -24.49 11.94
CA ARG A 150 14.27 -25.45 11.88
C ARG A 150 13.97 -26.68 11.01
N ASP A 151 12.77 -26.75 10.42
CA ASP A 151 12.43 -27.79 9.47
C ASP A 151 12.92 -27.36 8.07
N ASP A 152 14.14 -27.79 7.73
CA ASP A 152 14.78 -27.58 6.41
C ASP A 152 14.06 -28.31 5.25
N ASN A 153 12.90 -28.94 5.49
CA ASN A 153 12.08 -29.53 4.46
C ASN A 153 10.92 -28.57 4.16
N PRO A 154 10.99 -27.77 3.08
CA PRO A 154 9.79 -27.16 2.54
C PRO A 154 8.77 -28.28 2.32
N LEU A 155 7.59 -28.14 2.95
CA LEU A 155 6.52 -29.11 2.76
C LEU A 155 6.20 -29.13 1.26
N LEU A 156 6.08 -30.32 0.65
CA LEU A 156 5.71 -30.46 -0.77
C LEU A 156 4.46 -29.63 -1.15
N GLU A 157 3.60 -29.36 -0.16
CA GLU A 157 2.42 -28.51 -0.28
C GLU A 157 2.76 -27.02 -0.51
N ASP A 158 3.83 -26.51 0.09
CA ASP A 158 4.29 -25.13 -0.08
C ASP A 158 4.85 -24.90 -1.49
N ASP A 159 5.64 -25.84 -1.99
CA ASP A 159 6.13 -25.83 -3.38
C ASP A 159 4.97 -25.86 -4.38
N ALA A 160 3.94 -26.67 -4.12
CA ALA A 160 2.75 -26.72 -4.96
C ALA A 160 1.98 -25.39 -4.95
N LYS A 161 1.82 -24.75 -3.78
CA LYS A 161 1.17 -23.43 -3.64
C LYS A 161 1.96 -22.34 -4.34
N LEU A 162 3.28 -22.29 -4.14
CA LEU A 162 4.18 -21.35 -4.81
C LEU A 162 4.18 -21.56 -6.33
N GLY A 163 4.15 -22.82 -6.78
CA GLY A 163 4.04 -23.17 -8.19
C GLY A 163 2.75 -22.66 -8.81
N ARG A 164 1.60 -22.80 -8.14
CA ARG A 164 0.31 -22.24 -8.60
C ARG A 164 0.35 -20.73 -8.69
N PHE A 165 0.86 -20.05 -7.67
CA PHE A 165 1.01 -18.60 -7.68
C PHE A 165 1.86 -18.12 -8.86
N SER A 166 3.03 -18.73 -9.04
CA SER A 166 3.99 -18.37 -10.10
C SER A 166 3.39 -18.62 -11.49
N SER A 167 2.70 -19.75 -11.67
CA SER A 167 1.99 -20.08 -12.91
C SER A 167 0.88 -19.07 -13.24
N ARG A 168 0.16 -18.58 -12.23
CA ARG A 168 -0.86 -17.55 -12.42
C ARG A 168 -0.25 -16.22 -12.87
N VAL A 169 0.86 -15.80 -12.25
CA VAL A 169 1.60 -14.59 -12.66
C VAL A 169 2.07 -14.71 -14.10
N ASP A 170 2.68 -15.83 -14.47
CA ASP A 170 3.15 -16.07 -15.84
C ASP A 170 2.02 -16.01 -16.88
N THR A 171 0.86 -16.57 -16.53
CA THR A 171 -0.32 -16.57 -17.39
C THR A 171 -0.79 -15.13 -17.64
N LEU A 172 -0.96 -14.33 -16.58
CA LEU A 172 -1.39 -12.94 -16.69
C LEU A 172 -0.38 -12.06 -17.44
N LEU A 173 0.93 -12.30 -17.26
CA LEU A 173 1.97 -11.58 -17.99
C LEU A 173 1.92 -11.87 -19.49
N LYS A 174 1.80 -13.15 -19.87
CA LYS A 174 1.67 -13.58 -21.27
C LYS A 174 0.41 -13.00 -21.90
N GLU A 175 -0.73 -13.13 -21.23
CA GLU A 175 -2.00 -12.58 -21.68
C GLU A 175 -1.92 -11.05 -21.87
N GLY A 176 -1.31 -10.32 -20.92
CA GLY A 176 -1.12 -8.88 -21.02
C GLY A 176 -0.24 -8.47 -22.21
N ILE A 177 0.82 -9.23 -22.50
CA ILE A 177 1.67 -9.00 -23.68
C ILE A 177 0.87 -9.24 -24.96
N GLU A 178 0.16 -10.37 -25.06
CA GLU A 178 -0.63 -10.73 -26.23
C GLU A 178 -1.74 -9.70 -26.50
N ASN A 179 -2.49 -9.31 -25.46
CA ASN A 179 -3.56 -8.31 -25.57
C ASN A 179 -3.03 -6.98 -26.12
N ARG A 180 -1.83 -6.55 -25.70
CA ARG A 180 -1.19 -5.34 -26.23
C ARG A 180 -0.73 -5.50 -27.68
N LEU A 181 -0.13 -6.64 -28.02
CA LEU A 181 0.33 -6.91 -29.40
C LEU A 181 -0.85 -6.94 -30.39
N GLN A 182 -1.99 -7.46 -29.96
CA GLN A 182 -3.22 -7.53 -30.75
C GLN A 182 -4.04 -6.23 -30.69
N GLY A 183 -3.63 -5.24 -29.89
CA GLY A 183 -4.37 -3.98 -29.74
C GLY A 183 -5.76 -4.16 -29.13
N LYS A 184 -5.96 -5.20 -28.31
CA LYS A 184 -7.25 -5.46 -27.64
C LYS A 184 -7.59 -4.32 -26.67
N SER A 185 -8.86 -3.93 -26.67
CA SER A 185 -9.39 -2.98 -25.69
C SER A 185 -9.36 -3.59 -24.29
N ARG A 186 -9.21 -2.73 -23.28
CA ARG A 186 -9.26 -3.16 -21.88
C ARG A 186 -10.67 -3.63 -21.51
N HIS A 187 -10.74 -4.72 -20.78
CA HIS A 187 -11.99 -5.19 -20.21
C HIS A 187 -12.34 -4.37 -18.95
N CYS A 188 -13.58 -3.92 -18.84
CA CYS A 188 -14.08 -3.18 -17.68
C CYS A 188 -14.83 -4.15 -16.76
N LEU A 189 -14.29 -4.37 -15.55
CA LEU A 189 -14.90 -5.24 -14.56
C LEU A 189 -16.15 -4.58 -13.97
N ALA A 190 -17.20 -5.37 -13.79
CA ALA A 190 -18.44 -4.94 -13.17
C ALA A 190 -18.61 -5.60 -11.79
N LEU A 191 -19.25 -4.86 -10.88
CA LEU A 191 -19.57 -5.33 -9.53
C LEU A 191 -20.92 -6.06 -9.53
N THR A 192 -21.04 -7.09 -8.70
CA THR A 192 -22.35 -7.61 -8.29
C THR A 192 -23.15 -6.54 -7.53
N ASP A 193 -24.48 -6.67 -7.46
CA ASP A 193 -25.33 -5.72 -6.72
C ASP A 193 -24.95 -5.61 -5.24
N ARG A 194 -24.57 -6.73 -4.61
CA ARG A 194 -24.11 -6.76 -3.21
C ARG A 194 -22.79 -6.03 -3.03
N ALA A 195 -21.83 -6.24 -3.92
CA ALA A 195 -20.54 -5.54 -3.90
C ALA A 195 -20.72 -4.04 -4.15
N LYS A 196 -21.59 -3.67 -5.10
CA LYS A 196 -21.92 -2.27 -5.39
C LYS A 196 -22.56 -1.57 -4.20
N LYS A 197 -23.47 -2.23 -3.49
CA LYS A 197 -24.06 -1.70 -2.26
C LYS A 197 -23.00 -1.47 -1.19
N LEU A 198 -22.13 -2.46 -0.94
CA LEU A 198 -21.03 -2.33 0.02
C LEU A 198 -20.10 -1.15 -0.35
N TRP A 199 -19.76 -1.03 -1.63
CA TRP A 199 -18.94 0.07 -2.13
C TRP A 199 -19.58 1.43 -1.86
N LEU A 200 -20.89 1.57 -2.13
CA LEU A 200 -21.62 2.82 -1.92
C LEU A 200 -21.75 3.17 -0.44
N ASP A 201 -22.06 2.18 0.41
CA ASP A 201 -22.15 2.36 1.85
C ASP A 201 -20.80 2.86 2.40
N LYS A 202 -19.68 2.21 2.00
CA LYS A 202 -18.34 2.64 2.43
C LYS A 202 -17.94 3.99 1.85
N PHE A 203 -18.30 4.31 0.61
CA PHE A 203 -18.07 5.63 0.03
C PHE A 203 -18.71 6.74 0.87
N ASN A 204 -19.98 6.55 1.26
CA ASN A 204 -20.69 7.52 2.09
C ASN A 204 -20.09 7.64 3.50
N ASP A 205 -19.63 6.52 4.09
CA ASP A 205 -18.90 6.54 5.36
C ASP A 205 -17.63 7.39 5.27
N ILE A 206 -16.81 7.20 4.24
CA ILE A 206 -15.58 7.99 4.03
C ILE A 206 -15.90 9.47 3.80
N GLU A 207 -16.96 9.77 3.06
CA GLU A 207 -17.40 11.16 2.84
C GLU A 207 -17.86 11.83 4.14
N TYR A 208 -18.55 11.08 5.01
CA TYR A 208 -18.92 11.55 6.34
C TYR A 208 -17.66 11.80 7.20
N GLU A 209 -16.72 10.86 7.23
CA GLU A 209 -15.49 10.97 8.02
C GLU A 209 -14.60 12.16 7.62
N GLN A 210 -14.73 12.68 6.40
CA GLN A 210 -13.96 13.83 5.92
C GLN A 210 -14.46 15.18 6.46
N ARG A 211 -15.63 15.25 7.12
CA ARG A 211 -16.20 16.50 7.64
C ARG A 211 -15.33 17.13 8.74
N ASP A 212 -15.57 18.42 9.00
CA ASP A 212 -14.94 19.11 10.13
C ASP A 212 -15.30 18.40 11.45
N GLY A 213 -14.31 18.11 12.29
CA GLY A 213 -14.45 17.41 13.56
C GLY A 213 -14.49 15.88 13.47
N GLU A 214 -14.42 15.30 12.28
CA GLU A 214 -14.51 13.85 12.06
C GLU A 214 -13.15 13.20 11.75
N TYR A 215 -13.13 11.87 11.71
CA TYR A 215 -11.91 11.04 11.67
C TYR A 215 -10.87 11.43 10.60
N LEU A 216 -11.32 11.85 9.41
CA LEU A 216 -10.48 12.18 8.25
C LEU A 216 -10.41 13.68 7.96
N GLU A 217 -10.79 14.57 8.89
CA GLU A 217 -10.73 16.03 8.71
C GLU A 217 -9.37 16.49 8.16
N HIS A 218 -8.27 15.98 8.73
CA HIS A 218 -6.91 16.35 8.34
C HIS A 218 -6.30 15.48 7.23
N TYR A 219 -7.08 14.54 6.69
CA TYR A 219 -6.66 13.54 5.70
C TYR A 219 -7.65 13.42 4.53
N ARG A 220 -8.37 14.50 4.22
CA ARG A 220 -9.33 14.59 3.10
C ARG A 220 -8.72 14.20 1.76
N ASP A 221 -7.44 14.52 1.56
CA ASP A 221 -6.68 14.11 0.39
C ASP A 221 -6.70 12.58 0.22
N PHE A 222 -6.39 11.83 1.29
CA PHE A 222 -6.45 10.37 1.29
C PHE A 222 -7.89 9.84 1.23
N GLY A 223 -8.81 10.42 2.00
CA GLY A 223 -10.23 10.05 1.98
C GLY A 223 -10.82 10.11 0.57
N SER A 224 -10.58 11.20 -0.16
CA SER A 224 -11.05 11.40 -1.53
C SER A 224 -10.52 10.39 -2.57
N LYS A 225 -9.45 9.65 -2.25
CA LYS A 225 -8.85 8.61 -3.10
C LYS A 225 -9.10 7.19 -2.60
N PHE A 226 -9.63 7.03 -1.39
CA PHE A 226 -9.82 5.76 -0.73
C PHE A 226 -10.62 4.76 -1.59
N MET A 227 -11.81 5.14 -2.05
CA MET A 227 -12.67 4.20 -2.80
C MET A 227 -12.12 3.89 -4.20
N GLU A 228 -11.33 4.79 -4.78
CA GLU A 228 -10.64 4.51 -6.03
C GLU A 228 -9.51 3.48 -5.83
N GLN A 229 -8.78 3.57 -4.72
CA GLN A 229 -7.78 2.57 -4.33
C GLN A 229 -8.43 1.23 -4.01
N ALA A 230 -9.51 1.21 -3.22
CA ALA A 230 -10.26 0.00 -2.90
C ALA A 230 -10.75 -0.71 -4.18
N SER A 231 -11.31 0.03 -5.14
CA SER A 231 -11.72 -0.52 -6.43
C SER A 231 -10.55 -1.13 -7.23
N ARG A 232 -9.38 -0.47 -7.22
CA ARG A 232 -8.17 -0.97 -7.91
C ARG A 232 -7.64 -2.25 -7.27
N ILE A 233 -7.63 -2.31 -5.94
CA ILE A 233 -7.25 -3.52 -5.19
C ILE A 233 -8.23 -4.64 -5.51
N ALA A 234 -9.55 -4.38 -5.49
CA ALA A 234 -10.57 -5.37 -5.81
C ALA A 234 -10.40 -5.93 -7.23
N ALA A 235 -10.09 -5.07 -8.21
CA ALA A 235 -9.83 -5.49 -9.59
C ALA A 235 -8.60 -6.41 -9.68
N VAL A 236 -7.51 -6.10 -8.96
CA VAL A 236 -6.30 -6.94 -8.93
C VAL A 236 -6.58 -8.30 -8.31
N LEU A 237 -7.28 -8.34 -7.16
CA LEU A 237 -7.65 -9.58 -6.49
C LEU A 237 -8.55 -10.44 -7.40
N HIS A 238 -9.61 -9.85 -7.97
CA HIS A 238 -10.53 -10.53 -8.87
C HIS A 238 -9.83 -11.14 -10.09
N VAL A 239 -8.99 -10.35 -10.77
CA VAL A 239 -8.24 -10.83 -11.93
C VAL A 239 -7.25 -11.90 -11.52
N PHE A 240 -6.65 -11.84 -10.33
CA PHE A 240 -5.72 -12.88 -9.89
C PHE A 240 -6.43 -14.20 -9.58
N GLU A 241 -7.60 -14.15 -8.95
CA GLU A 241 -8.34 -15.33 -8.47
C GLU A 241 -9.13 -16.06 -9.56
N HIS A 242 -9.58 -15.37 -10.63
CA HIS A 242 -10.44 -15.94 -11.66
C HIS A 242 -9.74 -16.07 -13.01
N ASP A 243 -9.63 -17.29 -13.55
CA ASP A 243 -9.14 -17.51 -14.92
C ASP A 243 -10.05 -16.87 -15.98
N ASP A 244 -11.36 -16.88 -15.74
CA ASP A 244 -12.42 -16.32 -16.58
C ASP A 244 -12.94 -14.97 -16.06
N TYR A 245 -12.07 -14.17 -15.45
CA TYR A 245 -12.38 -12.89 -14.80
C TYR A 245 -13.24 -11.91 -15.64
N SER A 246 -13.26 -12.04 -16.97
CA SER A 246 -14.07 -11.22 -17.88
C SER A 246 -15.55 -11.59 -17.91
N SER A 247 -15.89 -12.82 -17.52
CA SER A 247 -17.26 -13.36 -17.50
C SER A 247 -17.86 -13.34 -16.09
N VAL A 248 -17.03 -13.19 -15.06
CA VAL A 248 -17.43 -13.19 -13.65
C VAL A 248 -17.41 -11.75 -13.11
N LEU A 249 -18.44 -11.40 -12.35
CA LEU A 249 -18.54 -10.11 -11.69
C LEU A 249 -17.74 -10.10 -10.39
N VAL A 250 -17.18 -8.95 -10.01
CA VAL A 250 -16.52 -8.79 -8.70
C VAL A 250 -17.57 -8.94 -7.60
N ASP A 251 -17.37 -9.92 -6.73
CA ASP A 251 -18.32 -10.27 -5.70
C ASP A 251 -18.17 -9.43 -4.42
N TYR A 252 -19.04 -9.71 -3.45
CA TYR A 252 -19.06 -9.02 -2.17
C TYR A 252 -17.78 -9.25 -1.35
N ASP A 253 -17.24 -10.46 -1.35
CA ASP A 253 -16.12 -10.85 -0.49
C ASP A 253 -14.79 -10.29 -1.04
N THR A 254 -14.60 -10.28 -2.36
CA THR A 254 -13.47 -9.59 -3.01
C THR A 254 -13.50 -8.10 -2.72
N MET A 255 -14.67 -7.45 -2.87
CA MET A 255 -14.82 -6.02 -2.59
C MET A 255 -14.58 -5.69 -1.11
N LYS A 256 -15.10 -6.51 -0.20
CA LYS A 256 -14.89 -6.35 1.25
C LYS A 256 -13.42 -6.48 1.62
N THR A 257 -12.73 -7.49 1.08
CA THR A 257 -11.30 -7.70 1.30
C THR A 257 -10.49 -6.51 0.80
N ALA A 258 -10.82 -5.99 -0.38
CA ALA A 258 -10.16 -4.82 -0.94
C ALA A 258 -10.36 -3.54 -0.10
N ILE A 259 -11.57 -3.32 0.42
CA ILE A 259 -11.84 -2.22 1.36
C ILE A 259 -10.98 -2.37 2.62
N GLN A 260 -10.91 -3.57 3.20
CA GLN A 260 -10.10 -3.82 4.40
C GLN A 260 -8.60 -3.58 4.16
N LEU A 261 -8.08 -3.97 3.00
CA LEU A 261 -6.70 -3.67 2.62
C LEU A 261 -6.48 -2.17 2.45
N ALA A 262 -7.40 -1.47 1.79
CA ALA A 262 -7.33 -0.01 1.64
C ALA A 262 -7.37 0.70 3.00
N GLU A 263 -8.15 0.21 3.97
CA GLU A 263 -8.19 0.74 5.35
C GLU A 263 -6.83 0.61 6.05
N ILE A 264 -6.15 -0.53 5.88
CA ILE A 264 -4.80 -0.72 6.42
C ILE A 264 -3.85 0.35 5.88
N TYR A 265 -3.83 0.58 4.56
CA TYR A 265 -2.97 1.59 3.95
C TYR A 265 -3.36 3.02 4.35
N LEU A 266 -4.65 3.31 4.48
CA LEU A 266 -5.12 4.60 4.98
C LEU A 266 -4.60 4.85 6.40
N HIS A 267 -4.72 3.87 7.30
CA HIS A 267 -4.21 4.00 8.67
C HIS A 267 -2.69 4.16 8.72
N GLN A 268 -1.96 3.41 7.90
CA GLN A 268 -0.52 3.57 7.77
C GLN A 268 -0.15 4.97 7.28
N ALA A 269 -0.86 5.50 6.28
CA ALA A 269 -0.68 6.87 5.84
C ALA A 269 -0.99 7.88 6.97
N MET A 270 -2.07 7.69 7.74
CA MET A 270 -2.36 8.58 8.87
C MET A 270 -1.22 8.61 9.90
N ILE A 271 -0.60 7.46 10.20
CA ILE A 271 0.57 7.35 11.08
C ILE A 271 1.78 8.08 10.48
N ILE A 272 2.09 7.84 9.20
CA ILE A 272 3.25 8.42 8.50
C ILE A 272 3.11 9.95 8.38
N PHE A 273 1.90 10.45 8.15
CA PHE A 273 1.61 11.87 7.89
C PHE A 273 1.11 12.63 9.13
N ARG A 274 1.05 11.99 10.30
CA ARG A 274 0.72 12.65 11.55
C ARG A 274 1.67 13.83 11.79
N ALA A 275 1.09 14.99 12.11
CA ALA A 275 1.81 16.24 12.29
C ALA A 275 2.92 16.12 13.36
N PRO A 276 4.07 16.79 13.21
CA PRO A 276 5.15 16.79 14.20
C PRO A 276 4.69 17.25 15.59
N GLU A 277 3.79 18.22 15.69
CA GLU A 277 3.24 18.72 16.96
C GLU A 277 2.40 17.63 17.68
N ALA A 278 1.77 16.73 16.92
CA ALA A 278 1.12 15.54 17.45
C ALA A 278 2.09 14.36 17.72
N ARG A 279 3.32 14.40 17.16
CA ARG A 279 4.42 13.49 17.51
C ARG A 279 5.12 13.92 18.80
N GLU A 280 5.18 15.22 19.10
CA GLU A 280 5.81 15.75 20.32
C GLU A 280 5.07 15.39 21.61
N TYR A 281 3.82 14.95 21.54
CA TYR A 281 3.06 14.53 22.74
C TYR A 281 3.02 13.02 22.96
N LEU A 282 3.41 12.21 21.97
CA LEU A 282 3.40 10.76 22.08
C LEU A 282 4.78 10.16 21.86
N ASP A 283 5.59 10.20 22.92
CA ASP A 283 6.82 9.41 22.99
C ASP A 283 6.45 7.91 22.84
N MET A 284 6.90 7.31 21.75
CA MET A 284 6.70 5.89 21.45
C MET A 284 7.24 4.98 22.55
N THR A 285 8.23 5.47 23.32
CA THR A 285 8.70 4.83 24.54
C THR A 285 7.60 4.74 25.59
N HIS A 286 6.71 5.74 25.71
CA HIS A 286 5.57 5.71 26.63
C HIS A 286 4.49 4.73 26.18
N VAL A 287 4.21 4.66 24.86
CA VAL A 287 3.28 3.69 24.28
C VAL A 287 3.76 2.26 24.54
N ASN A 288 5.04 2.00 24.29
CA ASN A 288 5.64 0.69 24.53
C ASN A 288 5.69 0.35 26.04
N LYS A 289 6.01 1.32 26.91
CA LYS A 289 5.95 1.15 28.38
C LYS A 289 4.54 0.82 28.87
N LEU A 290 3.50 1.42 28.27
CA LEU A 290 2.12 1.09 28.59
C LEU A 290 1.79 -0.36 28.19
N LEU A 291 2.19 -0.78 26.98
CA LEU A 291 1.99 -2.13 26.49
C LEU A 291 2.72 -3.17 27.38
N GLU A 292 3.99 -2.94 27.69
CA GLU A 292 4.76 -3.79 28.61
C GLU A 292 4.08 -3.91 29.98
N TRP A 293 3.59 -2.80 30.52
CA TRP A 293 2.88 -2.81 31.78
C TRP A 293 1.57 -3.61 31.71
N ILE A 294 0.80 -3.46 30.63
CA ILE A 294 -0.43 -4.24 30.41
C ILE A 294 -0.10 -5.74 30.36
N ILE A 295 0.96 -6.13 29.65
CA ILE A 295 1.41 -7.53 29.55
C ILE A 295 1.82 -8.08 30.91
N GLN A 296 2.64 -7.34 31.67
CA GLN A 296 3.13 -7.77 32.99
C GLN A 296 2.02 -7.88 34.04
N ASN A 297 0.99 -7.03 33.94
CA ASN A 297 -0.13 -6.99 34.88
C ASN A 297 -1.34 -7.81 34.40
N TRP A 298 -1.19 -8.55 33.30
CA TRP A 298 -2.25 -9.37 32.76
C TRP A 298 -2.50 -10.62 33.62
N LYS A 299 -3.63 -10.65 34.31
CA LYS A 299 -4.03 -11.77 35.20
C LYS A 299 -5.14 -12.65 34.59
N GLY A 300 -5.35 -12.56 33.28
CA GLY A 300 -6.44 -13.27 32.58
C GLY A 300 -7.80 -12.55 32.64
N THR A 301 -7.87 -11.36 33.22
CA THR A 301 -9.06 -10.50 33.28
C THR A 301 -8.78 -9.15 32.63
N LEU A 302 -9.82 -8.50 32.10
CA LEU A 302 -9.69 -7.17 31.49
C LEU A 302 -9.23 -6.12 32.52
N ILE A 303 -8.39 -5.20 32.09
CA ILE A 303 -7.84 -4.12 32.93
C ILE A 303 -8.72 -2.87 32.77
N LEU A 304 -9.04 -2.20 33.88
CA LEU A 304 -9.80 -0.94 33.84
C LEU A 304 -8.91 0.24 33.44
N LYS A 305 -9.41 1.16 32.59
CA LYS A 305 -8.68 2.39 32.26
C LYS A 305 -8.32 3.22 33.50
N SER A 306 -9.21 3.25 34.49
CA SER A 306 -8.96 3.91 35.78
C SER A 306 -7.84 3.25 36.59
N GLU A 307 -7.63 1.94 36.42
CA GLU A 307 -6.53 1.22 37.06
C GLU A 307 -5.18 1.64 36.46
N ILE A 308 -5.09 1.77 35.13
CA ILE A 308 -3.89 2.29 34.46
C ILE A 308 -3.55 3.70 34.96
N ARG A 309 -4.55 4.56 35.15
CA ARG A 309 -4.33 5.91 35.72
C ARG A 309 -3.80 5.89 37.15
N ARG A 310 -4.13 4.86 37.93
CA ARG A 310 -3.71 4.73 39.34
C ARG A 310 -2.35 4.06 39.49
N SER A 311 -2.11 2.96 38.78
CA SER A 311 -0.96 2.07 38.96
C SER A 311 -0.12 1.82 37.71
N GLY A 312 -0.52 2.36 36.55
CA GLY A 312 0.23 2.28 35.30
C GLY A 312 1.55 3.06 35.32
N PRO A 313 2.32 3.06 34.22
CA PRO A 313 3.57 3.80 34.12
C PRO A 313 3.32 5.31 34.30
N HIS A 314 4.17 5.99 35.09
CA HIS A 314 3.98 7.41 35.44
C HIS A 314 3.76 8.32 34.22
N CYS A 315 4.47 8.04 33.13
CA CYS A 315 4.43 8.79 31.88
C CYS A 315 3.06 8.77 31.14
N VAL A 316 2.19 7.80 31.46
CA VAL A 316 0.87 7.62 30.83
C VAL A 316 -0.29 7.66 31.84
N ARG A 317 -0.06 8.13 33.08
CA ARG A 317 -1.15 8.29 34.07
C ARG A 317 -2.03 9.52 33.82
N ASN A 318 -1.48 10.52 33.12
CA ASN A 318 -2.24 11.67 32.65
C ASN A 318 -3.31 11.19 31.65
N LEU A 319 -4.52 11.75 31.75
CA LEU A 319 -5.67 11.26 30.98
C LEU A 319 -5.46 11.40 29.47
N ASP A 320 -4.98 12.55 29.01
CA ASP A 320 -4.77 12.81 27.59
C ASP A 320 -3.66 11.91 27.03
N LYS A 321 -2.54 11.81 27.75
CA LYS A 321 -1.44 10.90 27.35
C LYS A 321 -1.84 9.43 27.33
N LEU A 322 -2.71 9.01 28.25
CA LEU A 322 -3.25 7.65 28.27
C LEU A 322 -4.14 7.39 27.06
N GLU A 323 -5.01 8.36 26.74
CA GLU A 323 -5.90 8.23 25.61
C GLU A 323 -5.12 8.19 24.30
N ASP A 324 -4.15 9.09 24.10
CA ASP A 324 -3.31 9.08 22.91
C ASP A 324 -2.48 7.78 22.78
N ALA A 325 -2.00 7.22 23.90
CA ALA A 325 -1.29 5.95 23.90
C ALA A 325 -2.22 4.77 23.59
N LEU A 326 -3.44 4.77 24.12
CA LEU A 326 -4.45 3.76 23.81
C LEU A 326 -4.88 3.83 22.34
N GLU A 327 -5.00 5.02 21.75
CA GLU A 327 -5.28 5.15 20.30
C GLU A 327 -4.25 4.40 19.47
N VAL A 328 -2.96 4.58 19.79
CA VAL A 328 -1.89 3.91 19.04
C VAL A 328 -1.90 2.40 19.28
N LEU A 329 -2.13 1.93 20.50
CA LEU A 329 -2.21 0.50 20.78
C LEU A 329 -3.43 -0.16 20.13
N ILE A 330 -4.57 0.55 20.04
CA ILE A 330 -5.74 0.09 19.29
C ILE A 330 -5.39 0.03 17.80
N ALA A 331 -4.80 1.11 17.25
CA ALA A 331 -4.40 1.22 15.84
C ALA A 331 -3.31 0.21 15.42
N ARG A 332 -2.51 -0.31 16.36
CA ARG A 332 -1.55 -1.40 16.12
C ARG A 332 -2.17 -2.79 16.22
N GLY A 333 -3.40 -2.88 16.72
CA GLY A 333 -4.03 -4.14 17.07
C GLY A 333 -3.38 -4.84 18.27
N ASP A 334 -2.62 -4.12 19.11
CA ASP A 334 -2.01 -4.64 20.33
C ASP A 334 -3.08 -4.89 21.41
N VAL A 335 -4.06 -4.00 21.49
CA VAL A 335 -5.15 -4.07 22.46
C VAL A 335 -6.51 -3.93 21.79
N ILE A 336 -7.53 -4.49 22.44
CA ILE A 336 -8.94 -4.34 22.10
C ILE A 336 -9.63 -3.74 23.33
N CYS A 337 -10.33 -2.64 23.14
CA CYS A 337 -11.01 -1.95 24.24
C CYS A 337 -12.52 -2.22 24.22
N TYR A 338 -13.12 -2.22 25.40
CA TYR A 338 -14.54 -2.45 25.60
C TYR A 338 -15.12 -1.39 26.54
N LYS A 339 -16.33 -0.94 26.25
CA LYS A 339 -17.08 0.01 27.07
C LYS A 339 -18.21 -0.72 27.80
N LYS A 340 -18.32 -0.44 29.11
CA LYS A 340 -19.46 -0.82 29.96
C LYS A 340 -19.91 0.44 30.70
N LYS A 341 -21.07 0.99 30.34
CA LYS A 341 -21.54 2.30 30.85
C LYS A 341 -20.46 3.38 30.59
N GLN A 342 -19.87 3.95 31.64
CA GLN A 342 -18.81 4.97 31.57
C GLN A 342 -17.39 4.39 31.71
N SER A 343 -17.27 3.08 31.97
CA SER A 343 -15.98 2.42 32.17
C SER A 343 -15.44 1.86 30.88
N ILE A 344 -14.15 2.09 30.63
CA ILE A 344 -13.39 1.50 29.53
C ILE A 344 -12.50 0.39 30.11
N TYR A 345 -12.56 -0.77 29.47
CA TYR A 345 -11.78 -1.96 29.77
C TYR A 345 -10.82 -2.22 28.63
N ILE A 346 -9.58 -2.55 28.96
CA ILE A 346 -8.50 -2.84 28.03
C ILE A 346 -8.24 -4.34 28.05
N CYS A 347 -8.20 -4.94 26.87
CA CYS A 347 -7.86 -6.34 26.66
C CYS A 347 -6.64 -6.44 25.76
N LEU A 348 -5.70 -7.33 26.08
CA LEU A 348 -4.69 -7.72 25.09
C LEU A 348 -5.38 -8.38 23.88
N SER A 349 -4.95 -8.02 22.68
CA SER A 349 -5.46 -8.61 21.46
C SER A 349 -5.16 -10.11 21.45
N TRP A 350 -6.18 -10.96 21.52
CA TRP A 350 -6.00 -12.43 21.43
C TRP A 350 -5.45 -12.88 20.07
N ARG A 351 -5.43 -11.99 19.06
CA ARG A 351 -4.82 -12.23 17.75
C ARG A 351 -3.31 -12.08 17.82
N LYS A 352 -2.81 -11.01 18.45
CA LYS A 352 -1.36 -10.73 18.58
C LYS A 352 -0.73 -11.44 19.78
N TYR A 353 -1.52 -11.67 20.84
CA TYR A 353 -1.10 -12.25 22.12
C TYR A 353 -1.94 -13.47 22.53
N PRO A 354 -2.03 -14.54 21.71
CA PRO A 354 -2.88 -15.70 21.96
C PRO A 354 -2.50 -16.50 23.22
N ARG A 355 -1.27 -16.33 23.73
CA ARG A 355 -0.80 -16.93 24.98
C ARG A 355 -1.40 -16.28 26.23
N TYR A 356 -1.82 -15.03 26.13
CA TYR A 356 -2.31 -14.23 27.27
C TYR A 356 -3.84 -14.14 27.29
N ALA A 357 -4.49 -14.08 26.12
CA ALA A 357 -5.93 -13.89 26.00
C ALA A 357 -6.54 -14.90 25.02
N ARG A 358 -7.57 -15.62 25.46
CA ARG A 358 -8.45 -16.42 24.59
C ARG A 358 -9.85 -15.85 24.67
N ARG A 359 -10.46 -15.55 23.52
CA ARG A 359 -11.77 -14.87 23.46
C ARG A 359 -12.86 -15.51 24.32
N SER A 360 -12.87 -16.84 24.44
CA SER A 360 -13.87 -17.61 25.19
C SER A 360 -13.74 -17.52 26.72
N THR A 361 -12.63 -16.98 27.25
CA THR A 361 -12.33 -16.98 28.69
C THR A 361 -12.24 -15.58 29.29
N LEU A 362 -12.51 -14.54 28.51
CA LEU A 362 -12.29 -13.15 28.91
C LEU A 362 -13.49 -12.59 29.68
N ASN A 363 -13.22 -12.20 30.92
CA ASN A 363 -14.17 -11.57 31.81
C ASN A 363 -13.60 -10.27 32.38
N THR A 364 -14.48 -9.32 32.67
CA THR A 364 -14.16 -8.17 33.50
C THR A 364 -13.88 -8.63 34.95
N PRO A 365 -13.24 -7.80 35.80
CA PRO A 365 -12.98 -8.15 37.21
C PRO A 365 -14.25 -8.48 38.02
N ASP A 366 -15.41 -7.95 37.62
CA ASP A 366 -16.73 -8.24 38.19
C ASP A 366 -17.43 -9.45 37.54
N GLY A 367 -16.71 -10.26 36.75
CA GLY A 367 -17.21 -11.51 36.17
C GLY A 367 -18.11 -11.35 34.94
N THR A 368 -18.18 -10.17 34.32
CA THR A 368 -18.96 -9.96 33.10
C THR A 368 -18.18 -10.43 31.88
N HIS A 369 -18.76 -11.38 31.14
CA HIS A 369 -18.16 -11.87 29.90
C HIS A 369 -18.14 -10.80 28.80
N ILE A 370 -17.07 -10.77 28.01
CA ILE A 370 -16.84 -9.74 26.95
C ILE A 370 -17.99 -9.59 25.95
N ASN A 371 -18.74 -10.66 25.67
CA ASN A 371 -19.88 -10.64 24.73
C ASN A 371 -21.03 -9.71 25.17
N LYS A 372 -21.05 -9.29 26.44
CA LYS A 372 -22.04 -8.35 26.98
C LYS A 372 -21.55 -6.89 26.95
N LEU A 373 -20.37 -6.63 26.39
CA LEU A 373 -19.76 -5.31 26.30
C LEU A 373 -19.81 -4.78 24.87
N SER A 374 -19.92 -3.47 24.71
CA SER A 374 -19.74 -2.80 23.42
C SER A 374 -18.26 -2.53 23.20
N GLU A 375 -17.73 -2.81 22.01
CA GLU A 375 -16.35 -2.47 21.70
C GLU A 375 -16.13 -0.95 21.69
N TYR A 376 -14.93 -0.54 22.07
CA TYR A 376 -14.49 0.85 22.12
C TYR A 376 -13.27 0.99 21.22
N PHE A 377 -13.37 1.85 20.22
CA PHE A 377 -12.36 2.03 19.19
C PHE A 377 -11.47 3.25 19.42
N GLY A 378 -11.50 3.84 20.62
CA GLY A 378 -10.75 5.05 20.91
C GLY A 378 -11.58 6.32 20.86
N ARG A 379 -10.98 7.44 21.28
CA ARG A 379 -11.50 8.80 21.28
C ARG A 379 -11.85 9.26 19.86
N TYR A 380 -11.09 8.80 18.86
CA TYR A 380 -11.28 9.16 17.45
C TYR A 380 -12.01 8.08 16.64
N ASP A 381 -12.62 7.08 17.30
CA ASP A 381 -13.24 5.92 16.64
C ASP A 381 -12.31 5.25 15.61
N SER A 382 -11.11 4.90 16.07
CA SER A 382 -10.07 4.21 15.31
C SER A 382 -10.57 2.81 14.91
N ARG A 383 -11.37 2.73 13.82
CA ARG A 383 -12.01 1.52 13.31
C ARG A 383 -10.98 0.55 12.73
N ILE A 384 -10.22 -0.14 13.58
CA ILE A 384 -9.64 -1.43 13.19
C ILE A 384 -10.73 -2.47 13.34
N ALA A 385 -11.01 -3.18 12.25
CA ALA A 385 -12.00 -4.22 12.14
C ALA A 385 -11.88 -5.27 13.26
N SER A 386 -12.58 -5.05 14.37
CA SER A 386 -13.22 -6.12 15.07
C SER A 386 -14.42 -6.55 14.24
N ILE A 387 -14.17 -7.60 13.49
CA ILE A 387 -15.13 -8.29 12.63
C ILE A 387 -16.43 -8.53 13.42
N ARG A 388 -17.50 -7.81 13.07
CA ARG A 388 -18.86 -8.20 13.41
C ARG A 388 -19.09 -9.61 12.86
N LYS A 389 -19.60 -10.48 13.73
CA LYS A 389 -20.04 -11.86 13.49
C LYS A 389 -20.67 -12.05 12.10
N SER A 390 -20.09 -12.92 11.27
CA SER A 390 -20.90 -13.83 10.45
C SER A 390 -21.19 -15.06 11.32
N SER A 391 -22.36 -15.08 11.95
CA SER A 391 -22.95 -16.32 12.41
C SER A 391 -23.50 -17.04 11.18
N GLY A 392 -22.67 -17.90 10.59
CA GLY A 392 -23.03 -18.91 9.60
C GLY A 392 -22.25 -20.19 9.91
N PRO A 393 -22.81 -21.38 9.66
CA PRO A 393 -22.16 -22.64 10.02
C PRO A 393 -20.83 -22.78 9.26
N VAL A 394 -19.82 -23.26 9.97
CA VAL A 394 -18.56 -23.73 9.40
C VAL A 394 -18.93 -24.90 8.49
N ILE A 395 -18.87 -24.67 7.18
CA ILE A 395 -18.88 -25.76 6.21
C ILE A 395 -17.45 -26.30 6.19
N ASP A 396 -17.31 -27.53 6.69
CA ASP A 396 -16.13 -28.37 6.48
C ASP A 396 -15.87 -28.46 4.97
N ILE A 397 -14.73 -27.91 4.52
CA ILE A 397 -14.17 -28.20 3.20
C ILE A 397 -13.00 -29.17 3.43
N LEU A 398 -13.37 -30.39 3.80
CA LEU A 398 -12.56 -31.58 3.58
C LEU A 398 -13.44 -32.56 2.80
N GLY A 399 -13.21 -32.61 1.49
CA GLY A 399 -13.88 -33.51 0.57
C GLY A 399 -14.25 -32.81 -0.73
N PHE A 400 -13.27 -32.64 -1.61
CA PHE A 400 -13.25 -33.18 -2.99
C PHE A 400 -11.93 -32.79 -3.67
#